data_AF-A0A833E5R6-F1
#
_entry.id   AF-A0A833E5R6-F1
#
_cell.length_a   1.000
_cell.length_b   1.000
_cell.length_c   1.000
_cell.angle_alpha   90.00
_cell.angle_beta   90.00
_cell.angle_gamma   90.00
#
_symmetry.space_group_name_H-M   'P 1'
#
loop_
_entity.id
_entity.type
_entity.pdbx_description
1 polymer ?
#
loop_
_entity_poly.entity_id
_entity_poly.type
_entity_poly.pdbx_seq_one_letter_code
_entity_poly.pdbx_strand_id
1 'polypeptide(L)'
;MRAFIPLILFLLLTLLQSSYAEEDLLEDITIKPVLATDKTICQISGTWKLSFEITNTNPYTVFVAIPDEIVYYDKSLKYYKDFQKLNVSGVVTTYVDDNYTVLNGEKGIWIPPYTTVKVYKDGIFVYSLSTTVYPNRFKVIGPALMDTTSVFDDFQLENTIYKYGVRIGNYKLLVHGKVVKNSNTDELSMIIPAPLVLKNYDTFHKLLGRYDVDMWVDSYTEYIEKHHKMYDDKRKRMVLERTSELHSSSTSPFVPHVDDALIPEMDKDFVDKDLNLRPFDVPAIVFTTKDGEFKPLEFSYVMYKK
;
A
#
# COMPACT_ATOMS: atom_id res chain seq x y z
N MET A 1 13.71 58.24 -77.77
CA MET A 1 14.29 58.51 -76.43
C MET A 1 13.23 58.12 -75.40
N ARG A 2 13.58 57.25 -74.44
CA ARG A 2 12.80 56.75 -73.28
C ARG A 2 11.74 55.68 -73.61
N ALA A 3 12.03 54.37 -73.43
CA ALA A 3 12.19 53.57 -72.20
C ALA A 3 10.82 53.17 -71.59
N PHE A 4 10.27 51.99 -71.87
CA PHE A 4 10.48 50.69 -71.20
C PHE A 4 10.27 50.72 -69.66
N ILE A 5 9.04 50.38 -69.24
CA ILE A 5 8.59 49.44 -68.17
C ILE A 5 9.61 49.13 -67.03
N PRO A 6 9.23 49.18 -65.72
CA PRO A 6 8.06 48.45 -65.25
C PRO A 6 7.12 49.12 -64.22
N LEU A 7 5.84 48.97 -64.53
CA LEU A 7 4.67 49.02 -63.63
C LEU A 7 4.53 47.72 -62.81
N ILE A 8 5.65 47.10 -62.40
CA ILE A 8 5.68 45.90 -61.54
C ILE A 8 6.12 46.27 -60.11
N LEU A 9 6.71 47.46 -59.89
CA LEU A 9 7.18 47.89 -58.58
C LEU A 9 6.08 48.51 -57.69
N PHE A 10 4.94 48.92 -58.27
CA PHE A 10 3.85 49.54 -57.51
C PHE A 10 2.80 48.54 -57.01
N LEU A 11 2.79 47.31 -57.55
CA LEU A 11 1.89 46.24 -57.12
C LEU A 11 2.53 45.31 -56.07
N LEU A 12 3.84 45.45 -55.82
CA LEU A 12 4.55 44.71 -54.78
C LEU A 12 4.65 45.47 -53.45
N LEU A 13 4.33 46.76 -53.42
CA LEU A 13 4.36 47.58 -52.20
C LEU A 13 3.01 47.65 -51.48
N THR A 14 1.91 47.29 -52.14
CA THR A 14 0.58 47.12 -51.51
C THR A 14 0.29 45.68 -51.08
N LEU A 15 1.17 44.73 -51.42
CA LEU A 15 1.12 43.33 -50.95
C LEU A 15 2.07 43.04 -49.77
N LEU A 16 2.83 44.03 -49.30
CA LEU A 16 3.69 43.91 -48.11
C LEU A 16 3.15 44.67 -46.88
N GLN A 17 1.93 45.21 -46.95
CA GLN A 17 1.27 45.90 -45.83
C GLN A 17 -0.02 45.21 -45.34
N SER A 18 -0.24 43.93 -45.67
CA SER A 18 -1.35 43.14 -45.10
C SER A 18 -0.92 41.99 -44.19
N SER A 19 0.32 41.99 -43.67
CA SER A 19 0.79 40.92 -42.78
C SER A 19 0.86 41.32 -41.30
N TYR A 20 0.17 42.38 -40.88
CA TYR A 20 0.06 42.72 -39.46
C TYR A 20 -1.38 43.10 -39.13
N ALA A 21 -1.84 42.55 -38.00
CA ALA A 21 -3.14 42.75 -37.35
C ALA A 21 -4.29 41.81 -37.77
N GLU A 22 -4.11 40.51 -37.55
CA GLU A 22 -5.12 39.77 -36.78
C GLU A 22 -4.42 39.32 -35.49
N GLU A 23 -4.83 39.94 -34.38
CA GLU A 23 -4.55 39.50 -33.02
C GLU A 23 -5.28 38.17 -32.79
N ASP A 24 -4.76 37.10 -33.39
CA ASP A 24 -5.03 35.77 -32.88
C ASP A 24 -4.25 35.64 -31.57
N LEU A 25 -5.00 35.68 -30.48
CA LEU A 25 -4.60 35.29 -29.13
C LEU A 25 -4.10 33.84 -29.14
N LEU A 26 -2.87 33.64 -29.63
CA LEU A 26 -2.01 32.57 -29.17
C LEU A 26 -1.59 32.95 -27.76
N GLU A 27 -2.47 32.67 -26.79
CA GLU A 27 -2.00 32.38 -25.45
C GLU A 27 -0.96 31.29 -25.60
N ASP A 28 0.30 31.68 -25.46
CA ASP A 28 1.40 30.77 -25.24
C ASP A 28 0.95 29.90 -24.06
N ILE A 29 0.46 28.68 -24.35
CA ILE A 29 0.14 27.69 -23.32
C ILE A 29 1.49 27.29 -22.75
N THR A 30 1.98 28.13 -21.86
CA THR A 30 3.10 27.85 -20.99
C THR A 30 2.59 26.76 -20.07
N ILE A 31 2.83 25.50 -20.46
CA ILE A 31 2.68 24.37 -19.55
C ILE A 31 3.74 24.61 -18.48
N LYS A 32 3.38 25.36 -17.44
CA LYS A 32 4.18 25.44 -16.23
C LYS A 32 4.28 23.99 -15.76
N PRO A 33 5.48 23.40 -15.64
CA PRO A 33 5.62 22.13 -14.97
C PRO A 33 5.17 22.38 -13.55
N VAL A 34 3.94 21.96 -13.22
CA VAL A 34 3.49 22.02 -11.85
C VAL A 34 4.38 21.04 -11.11
N LEU A 35 5.18 21.57 -10.19
CA LEU A 35 5.96 20.76 -9.26
C LEU A 35 4.98 19.78 -8.61
N ALA A 36 5.23 18.49 -8.83
CA ALA A 36 4.38 17.42 -8.31
C ALA A 36 4.34 17.53 -6.79
N THR A 37 3.22 17.98 -6.24
CA THR A 37 2.96 17.96 -4.82
C THR A 37 2.08 16.76 -4.50
N ASP A 38 2.57 15.93 -3.59
CA ASP A 38 1.81 14.81 -3.05
C ASP A 38 0.55 15.34 -2.36
N LYS A 39 -0.62 14.89 -2.80
CA LYS A 39 -1.89 15.21 -2.16
C LYS A 39 -2.19 14.13 -1.13
N THR A 40 -2.19 14.48 0.16
CA THR A 40 -2.66 13.58 1.22
C THR A 40 -4.16 13.38 1.11
N ILE A 41 -4.57 12.14 0.88
CA ILE A 41 -5.98 11.75 0.69
C ILE A 41 -6.60 11.22 1.98
N CYS A 42 -5.78 10.63 2.85
CA CYS A 42 -6.27 9.94 4.03
C CYS A 42 -5.17 9.84 5.11
N GLN A 43 -5.60 9.75 6.36
CA GLN A 43 -4.74 9.48 7.51
C GLN A 43 -5.23 8.25 8.26
N ILE A 44 -4.32 7.34 8.58
CA ILE A 44 -4.54 6.21 9.46
C ILE A 44 -3.89 6.56 10.80
N SER A 45 -4.61 6.40 11.91
CA SER A 45 -4.01 6.51 13.23
C SER A 45 -4.61 5.51 14.21
N GLY A 46 -3.83 5.13 15.20
CA GLY A 46 -4.29 4.19 16.21
C GLY A 46 -3.28 3.91 17.30
N THR A 47 -3.68 3.01 18.19
CA THR A 47 -2.87 2.48 19.29
C THR A 47 -2.67 0.98 19.10
N TRP A 48 -1.56 0.49 19.62
CA TRP A 48 -1.27 -0.93 19.65
C TRP A 48 -0.82 -1.33 21.05
N LYS A 49 -1.07 -2.59 21.41
CA LYS A 49 -0.62 -3.20 22.65
C LYS A 49 -0.13 -4.62 22.38
N LEU A 50 1.16 -4.82 22.55
CA LEU A 50 1.83 -6.11 22.52
C LEU A 50 1.92 -6.68 23.94
N SER A 51 1.62 -7.96 24.09
CA SER A 51 1.97 -8.71 25.29
C SER A 51 2.65 -10.01 24.92
N PHE A 52 3.63 -10.42 25.70
CA PHE A 52 4.34 -11.70 25.54
C PHE A 52 4.75 -12.24 26.90
N GLU A 53 5.05 -13.52 26.95
CA GLU A 53 5.41 -14.23 28.16
C GLU A 53 6.89 -14.58 28.15
N ILE A 54 7.59 -14.25 29.24
CA ILE A 54 8.99 -14.61 29.46
C ILE A 54 9.03 -15.69 30.55
N THR A 55 9.56 -16.85 30.21
CA THR A 55 9.70 -18.00 31.11
C THR A 55 11.16 -18.20 31.50
N ASN A 56 11.45 -18.16 32.79
CA ASN A 56 12.76 -18.55 33.31
C ASN A 56 12.79 -20.07 33.51
N THR A 57 13.68 -20.77 32.81
CA THR A 57 13.87 -22.23 32.95
C THR A 57 15.06 -22.61 33.83
N ASN A 58 15.74 -21.63 34.43
CA ASN A 58 16.85 -21.85 35.34
C ASN A 58 16.37 -22.13 36.78
N PRO A 59 17.18 -22.84 37.58
CA PRO A 59 16.91 -23.06 39.01
C PRO A 59 17.17 -21.84 39.90
N TYR A 60 17.59 -20.70 39.33
CA TYR A 60 17.87 -19.45 40.04
C TYR A 60 17.16 -18.27 39.37
N THR A 61 16.95 -17.19 40.13
CA THR A 61 16.34 -15.95 39.63
C THR A 61 17.25 -15.31 38.58
N VAL A 62 16.67 -14.89 37.47
CA VAL A 62 17.39 -14.17 36.41
C VAL A 62 16.87 -12.74 36.28
N PHE A 63 17.75 -11.81 35.95
CA PHE A 63 17.37 -10.47 35.54
C PHE A 63 17.34 -10.42 34.01
N VAL A 64 16.21 -10.01 33.44
CA VAL A 64 16.04 -9.87 31.99
C VAL A 64 15.88 -8.40 31.67
N ALA A 65 16.86 -7.84 30.94
CA ALA A 65 16.78 -6.50 30.40
C ALA A 65 15.69 -6.46 29.31
N ILE A 66 14.84 -5.44 29.35
CA ILE A 66 13.75 -5.25 28.39
C ILE A 66 14.08 -4.01 27.58
N PRO A 67 14.09 -4.10 26.23
CA PRO A 67 14.39 -2.94 25.41
C PRO A 67 13.32 -1.86 25.59
N ASP A 68 13.74 -0.60 25.64
CA ASP A 68 12.82 0.54 25.72
C ASP A 68 11.95 0.62 24.47
N GLU A 69 12.58 0.47 23.29
CA GLU A 69 11.93 0.51 21.99
C GLU A 69 11.77 -0.89 21.39
N ILE A 70 10.62 -1.12 20.77
CA ILE A 70 10.42 -2.26 19.89
C ILE A 70 10.76 -1.83 18.46
N VAL A 71 11.58 -2.63 17.79
CA VAL A 71 11.91 -2.40 16.38
C VAL A 71 10.88 -3.08 15.48
N TYR A 72 10.46 -2.36 14.46
CA TYR A 72 9.61 -2.83 13.38
C TYR A 72 10.33 -2.65 12.05
N TYR A 73 9.93 -3.41 11.04
CA TYR A 73 10.36 -3.16 9.68
C TYR A 73 9.16 -3.08 8.75
N ASP A 74 9.26 -2.23 7.73
CA ASP A 74 8.21 -2.15 6.72
C ASP A 74 8.39 -3.27 5.71
N LYS A 75 7.32 -4.03 5.50
CA LYS A 75 7.24 -5.09 4.50
C LYS A 75 6.41 -4.61 3.33
N SER A 76 7.03 -4.57 2.15
CA SER A 76 6.30 -4.38 0.89
C SER A 76 5.55 -5.66 0.52
N LEU A 77 4.31 -5.48 0.10
CA LEU A 77 3.38 -6.48 -0.38
C LEU A 77 3.26 -6.39 -1.91
N LYS A 78 2.80 -7.48 -2.53
CA LYS A 78 2.62 -7.56 -3.98
C LYS A 78 1.50 -6.61 -4.42
N TYR A 79 1.66 -5.99 -5.59
CA TYR A 79 0.60 -5.19 -6.21
C TYR A 79 0.67 -5.28 -7.74
N TYR A 80 -0.40 -4.86 -8.40
CA TYR A 80 -0.53 -4.84 -9.86
C TYR A 80 -0.77 -3.41 -10.37
N LYS A 81 -0.53 -3.18 -11.67
CA LYS A 81 -0.54 -1.82 -12.28
C LYS A 81 -1.94 -1.22 -12.45
N ASP A 82 -2.97 -2.04 -12.35
CA ASP A 82 -4.38 -1.66 -12.35
C ASP A 82 -4.80 -0.90 -11.07
N PHE A 83 -4.01 -0.99 -10.00
CA PHE A 83 -4.22 -0.24 -8.75
C PHE A 83 -3.50 1.11 -8.75
N GLN A 84 -4.08 2.09 -8.05
CA GLN A 84 -3.39 3.35 -7.76
C GLN A 84 -2.56 3.19 -6.49
N LYS A 85 -1.25 2.98 -6.65
CA LYS A 85 -0.33 2.90 -5.51
C LYS A 85 -0.30 4.21 -4.72
N LEU A 86 -0.38 4.09 -3.40
CA LEU A 86 -0.27 5.19 -2.46
C LEU A 86 1.15 5.32 -1.91
N ASN A 87 1.57 6.57 -1.70
CA ASN A 87 2.75 6.89 -0.94
C ASN A 87 2.36 6.86 0.55
N VAL A 88 3.07 6.06 1.34
CA VAL A 88 2.86 5.93 2.78
C VAL A 88 3.99 6.63 3.49
N SER A 89 3.65 7.57 4.36
CA SER A 89 4.60 8.22 5.27
C SER A 89 4.05 8.16 6.69
N GLY A 90 4.85 7.72 7.65
CA GLY A 90 4.35 7.56 9.00
C GLY A 90 5.39 7.03 9.95
N VAL A 91 4.99 6.94 11.22
CA VAL A 91 5.84 6.45 12.30
C VAL A 91 5.00 5.54 13.19
N VAL A 92 5.61 4.42 13.59
CA VAL A 92 5.17 3.59 14.71
C VAL A 92 6.08 3.90 15.88
N THR A 93 5.52 4.30 17.01
CA THR A 93 6.29 4.58 18.22
C THR A 93 5.87 3.65 19.34
N THR A 94 6.82 3.39 20.24
CA THR A 94 6.61 2.64 21.48
C THR A 94 6.61 3.62 22.65
N TYR A 95 5.71 3.44 23.60
CA TYR A 95 5.76 4.19 24.86
C TYR A 95 6.85 3.61 25.76
N VAL A 96 7.55 4.51 26.46
CA VAL A 96 8.52 4.11 27.47
C VAL A 96 7.75 3.65 28.70
N ASP A 97 8.05 2.44 29.17
CA ASP A 97 7.45 1.88 30.38
C ASP A 97 8.40 2.15 31.56
N ASP A 98 7.88 2.85 32.56
CA ASP A 98 8.64 3.29 33.73
C ASP A 98 8.63 2.25 34.87
N ASN A 99 7.91 1.13 34.72
CA ASN A 99 7.72 0.15 35.79
C ASN A 99 8.84 -0.89 35.92
N TYR A 100 9.93 -0.73 35.17
CA TYR A 100 11.05 -1.68 35.21
C TYR A 100 12.07 -1.35 36.30
N THR A 101 12.64 -2.39 36.88
CA THR A 101 13.76 -2.27 37.82
C THR A 101 15.06 -2.04 37.06
N VAL A 102 16.00 -1.31 37.66
CA VAL A 102 17.31 -1.03 37.05
C VAL A 102 18.39 -1.91 37.70
N LEU A 103 19.14 -2.65 36.89
CA LEU A 103 20.32 -3.40 37.32
C LEU A 103 21.49 -3.03 36.40
N ASN A 104 22.60 -2.55 36.97
CA ASN A 104 23.79 -2.14 36.23
C ASN A 104 23.53 -1.10 35.11
N GLY A 105 22.53 -0.23 35.29
CA GLY A 105 22.14 0.78 34.29
C GLY A 105 21.12 0.28 33.26
N GLU A 106 20.80 -1.01 33.25
CA GLU A 106 19.83 -1.62 32.32
C GLU A 106 18.46 -1.75 32.98
N LYS A 107 17.40 -1.36 32.28
CA LYS A 107 16.00 -1.54 32.72
C LYS A 107 15.53 -2.96 32.41
N GLY A 108 14.88 -3.60 33.37
CA GLY A 108 14.41 -4.97 33.22
C GLY A 108 13.57 -5.48 34.38
N ILE A 109 13.36 -6.80 34.38
CA ILE A 109 12.56 -7.50 35.38
C ILE A 109 13.32 -8.69 35.98
N TRP A 110 13.08 -8.93 37.26
CA TRP A 110 13.51 -10.14 37.94
C TRP A 110 12.47 -11.25 37.73
N ILE A 111 12.93 -12.40 37.25
CA ILE A 111 12.09 -13.57 37.00
C ILE A 111 12.54 -14.72 37.92
N PRO A 112 11.74 -15.12 38.91
CA PRO A 112 12.05 -16.25 39.79
C PRO A 112 12.27 -17.57 39.03
N PRO A 113 12.90 -18.58 39.67
CA PRO A 113 13.12 -19.89 39.07
C PRO A 113 11.83 -20.54 38.58
N TYR A 114 11.84 -21.11 37.37
CA TYR A 114 10.71 -21.86 36.80
C TYR A 114 9.38 -21.08 36.73
N THR A 115 9.45 -19.75 36.71
CA THR A 115 8.25 -18.90 36.63
C THR A 115 8.12 -18.24 35.26
N THR A 116 6.88 -17.86 34.95
CA THR A 116 6.53 -17.11 33.73
C THR A 116 5.99 -15.75 34.14
N VAL A 117 6.51 -14.70 33.52
CA VAL A 117 6.06 -13.32 33.72
C VAL A 117 5.54 -12.78 32.40
N LYS A 118 4.41 -12.08 32.45
CA LYS A 118 3.81 -11.44 31.28
C LYS A 118 4.24 -9.98 31.19
N VAL A 119 4.81 -9.62 30.05
CA VAL A 119 5.30 -8.27 29.74
C VAL A 119 4.34 -7.61 28.76
N TYR A 120 4.20 -6.29 28.89
CA TYR A 120 3.36 -5.48 28.02
C TYR A 120 4.20 -4.34 27.44
N LYS A 121 3.94 -4.05 26.16
CA LYS A 121 4.43 -2.87 25.47
C LYS A 121 3.28 -2.30 24.68
N ASP A 122 3.19 -0.98 24.64
CA ASP A 122 2.14 -0.28 23.92
C ASP A 122 2.72 0.94 23.21
N GLY A 123 1.93 1.50 22.33
CA GLY A 123 2.36 2.63 21.51
C GLY A 123 1.29 3.09 20.55
N ILE A 124 1.71 3.97 19.63
CA ILE A 124 0.85 4.55 18.61
C ILE A 124 1.44 4.36 17.22
N PHE A 125 0.58 4.44 16.23
CA PHE A 125 0.98 4.52 14.84
C PHE A 125 0.18 5.62 14.15
N VAL A 126 0.85 6.36 13.27
CA VAL A 126 0.23 7.40 12.44
C VAL A 126 0.82 7.30 11.04
N TYR A 127 -0.03 7.07 10.04
CA TYR A 127 0.34 7.05 8.63
C TYR A 127 -0.48 8.08 7.85
N SER A 128 0.19 8.83 6.99
CA SER A 128 -0.40 9.70 5.98
C SER A 128 -0.29 9.00 4.63
N LEU A 129 -1.42 8.87 3.96
CA LEU A 129 -1.54 8.29 2.63
C LEU A 129 -1.67 9.42 1.61
N SER A 130 -0.74 9.49 0.67
CA SER A 130 -0.74 10.47 -0.40
C SER A 130 -0.72 9.82 -1.78
N THR A 131 -1.21 10.58 -2.77
CA THR A 131 -1.07 10.24 -4.18
C THR A 131 -0.51 11.43 -4.94
N THR A 132 0.23 11.15 -6.01
CA THR A 132 0.56 12.16 -7.02
C THR A 132 -0.66 12.40 -7.91
N VAL A 133 -1.05 13.65 -8.11
CA VAL A 133 -2.27 14.01 -8.84
C VAL A 133 -1.92 14.83 -10.08
N TYR A 134 -1.71 14.19 -11.24
CA TYR A 134 -1.80 14.85 -12.55
C TYR A 134 -2.10 13.84 -13.68
N PRO A 135 -3.35 13.60 -14.05
CA PRO A 135 -3.66 13.02 -15.35
C PRO A 135 -3.54 14.12 -16.42
N ASN A 136 -2.41 14.17 -17.14
CA ASN A 136 -2.29 14.97 -18.37
C ASN A 136 -3.02 14.35 -19.58
N ARG A 137 -3.75 13.25 -19.33
CA ARG A 137 -4.51 12.46 -20.31
C ARG A 137 -5.64 11.74 -19.59
N PHE A 138 -6.69 11.40 -20.33
CA PHE A 138 -7.72 10.49 -19.83
C PHE A 138 -7.08 9.17 -19.37
N LYS A 139 -7.35 8.80 -18.12
CA LYS A 139 -6.79 7.60 -17.51
C LYS A 139 -7.89 6.92 -16.68
N VAL A 140 -8.04 5.62 -16.87
CA VAL A 140 -8.82 4.77 -15.95
C VAL A 140 -7.98 4.57 -14.70
N ILE A 141 -8.53 4.92 -13.54
CA ILE A 141 -7.88 4.81 -12.24
C ILE A 141 -8.58 3.69 -11.48
N GLY A 142 -7.84 2.67 -11.06
CA GLY A 142 -8.35 1.63 -10.18
C GLY A 142 -8.36 2.07 -8.71
N PRO A 143 -8.78 1.18 -7.80
CA PRO A 143 -8.81 1.52 -6.38
C PRO A 143 -7.41 1.87 -5.86
N ALA A 144 -7.38 2.78 -4.89
CA ALA A 144 -6.15 3.18 -4.23
C ALA A 144 -5.67 2.07 -3.28
N LEU A 145 -4.37 1.82 -3.29
CA LEU A 145 -3.77 0.65 -2.66
C LEU A 145 -2.56 1.04 -1.83
N MET A 146 -2.58 0.66 -0.56
CA MET A 146 -1.41 0.65 0.31
C MET A 146 -0.71 -0.71 0.17
N ASP A 147 0.54 -0.71 -0.27
CA ASP A 147 1.32 -1.92 -0.51
C ASP A 147 2.38 -2.18 0.56
N THR A 148 2.30 -1.51 1.71
CA THR A 148 3.24 -1.67 2.81
C THR A 148 2.52 -1.97 4.12
N THR A 149 3.14 -2.74 4.99
CA THR A 149 2.68 -3.01 6.36
C THR A 149 3.88 -3.04 7.30
N SER A 150 3.72 -2.53 8.52
CA SER A 150 4.79 -2.61 9.51
C SER A 150 4.71 -3.95 10.24
N VAL A 151 5.86 -4.62 10.36
CA VAL A 151 5.94 -5.99 10.89
C VAL A 151 6.79 -6.01 12.15
N PHE A 152 6.25 -6.62 13.20
CA PHE A 152 6.99 -6.96 14.40
C PHE A 152 7.75 -8.28 14.21
N ASP A 153 9.07 -8.24 14.37
CA ASP A 153 9.95 -9.41 14.37
C ASP A 153 10.39 -9.74 15.79
N ASP A 154 10.02 -10.92 16.27
CA ASP A 154 10.45 -11.44 17.57
C ASP A 154 11.89 -11.95 17.58
N PHE A 155 12.52 -12.10 16.41
CA PHE A 155 13.91 -12.55 16.28
C PHE A 155 14.89 -11.75 17.15
N GLN A 156 14.62 -10.46 17.37
CA GLN A 156 15.45 -9.59 18.21
C GLN A 156 15.40 -9.95 19.69
N LEU A 157 14.26 -10.46 20.16
CA LEU A 157 14.04 -10.84 21.55
C LEU A 157 14.49 -12.29 21.80
N GLU A 158 14.20 -13.17 20.85
CA GLU A 158 14.37 -14.62 21.04
C GLU A 158 15.83 -15.09 21.04
N ASN A 159 16.61 -14.74 20.01
CA ASN A 159 17.93 -15.38 19.80
C ASN A 159 18.98 -15.07 20.86
N THR A 160 18.79 -13.96 21.58
CA THR A 160 19.77 -13.49 22.55
C THR A 160 19.58 -14.17 23.89
N ILE A 161 18.35 -14.51 24.29
CA ILE A 161 18.06 -14.95 25.66
C ILE A 161 17.82 -16.46 25.83
N TYR A 162 17.48 -17.18 24.76
CA TYR A 162 17.32 -18.65 24.80
C TYR A 162 18.57 -19.36 25.32
N LYS A 163 19.77 -18.86 24.98
CA LYS A 163 21.05 -19.42 25.45
C LYS A 163 21.25 -19.32 26.96
N TYR A 164 20.52 -18.44 27.63
CA TYR A 164 20.59 -18.21 29.07
C TYR A 164 19.45 -18.89 29.83
N GLY A 165 18.76 -19.86 29.21
CA GLY A 165 17.67 -20.58 29.85
C GLY A 165 16.41 -19.73 30.03
N VAL A 166 16.22 -18.70 29.20
CA VAL A 166 15.00 -17.87 29.20
C VAL A 166 14.27 -18.07 27.88
N ARG A 167 12.98 -18.38 27.93
CA ARG A 167 12.13 -18.57 26.75
C ARG A 167 11.16 -17.42 26.62
N ILE A 168 10.85 -17.01 25.39
CA ILE A 168 9.79 -16.04 25.12
C ILE A 168 8.75 -16.72 24.24
N GLY A 169 7.48 -16.44 24.47
CA GLY A 169 6.40 -16.93 23.61
C GLY A 169 5.08 -16.28 23.93
N ASN A 170 4.00 -16.85 23.40
CA ASN A 170 2.62 -16.42 23.64
C ASN A 170 2.41 -14.91 23.36
N TYR A 171 2.89 -14.47 22.20
CA TYR A 171 2.69 -13.12 21.72
C TYR A 171 1.22 -12.86 21.40
N LYS A 172 0.74 -11.71 21.86
CA LYS A 172 -0.59 -11.17 21.55
C LYS A 172 -0.45 -9.71 21.18
N LEU A 173 -0.85 -9.36 19.96
CA LEU A 173 -0.88 -7.98 19.48
C LEU A 173 -2.34 -7.53 19.34
N LEU A 174 -2.72 -6.53 20.11
CA LEU A 174 -4.00 -5.85 20.01
C LEU A 174 -3.79 -4.53 19.27
N VAL A 175 -4.57 -4.26 18.24
CA VAL A 175 -4.51 -3.02 17.47
C VAL A 175 -5.90 -2.40 17.40
N HIS A 176 -5.96 -1.10 17.67
CA HIS A 176 -7.14 -0.28 17.52
C HIS A 176 -6.78 0.94 16.69
N GLY A 177 -7.58 1.27 15.70
CA GLY A 177 -7.30 2.44 14.87
C GLY A 177 -8.51 2.94 14.12
N LYS A 178 -8.27 4.01 13.39
CA LYS A 178 -9.25 4.61 12.51
C LYS A 178 -8.60 5.14 11.25
N VAL A 179 -9.38 5.15 10.18
CA VAL A 179 -9.02 5.72 8.89
C VAL A 179 -9.87 6.97 8.68
N VAL A 180 -9.23 8.12 8.52
CA VAL A 180 -9.89 9.43 8.39
C VAL A 180 -9.65 9.96 6.99
N LYS A 181 -10.73 10.18 6.26
CA LYS A 181 -10.71 10.81 4.94
C LYS A 181 -10.34 12.29 5.07
N ASN A 182 -9.46 12.80 4.21
CA ASN A 182 -9.15 14.23 4.19
C ASN A 182 -10.34 15.02 3.61
N SER A 183 -10.63 16.21 4.15
CA SER A 183 -11.77 17.05 3.75
C SER A 183 -11.77 17.43 2.28
N ASN A 184 -10.58 17.50 1.67
CA ASN A 184 -10.38 17.94 0.29
C ASN A 184 -10.36 16.76 -0.70
N THR A 185 -10.86 15.59 -0.29
CA THR A 185 -10.93 14.39 -1.13
C THR A 185 -12.37 13.93 -1.24
N ASP A 186 -12.81 13.74 -2.48
CA ASP A 186 -14.18 13.36 -2.83
C ASP A 186 -14.44 11.88 -2.48
N GLU A 187 -14.76 11.05 -3.48
CA GLU A 187 -14.91 9.62 -3.31
C GLU A 187 -13.56 8.90 -3.30
N LEU A 188 -13.43 7.94 -2.37
CA LEU A 188 -12.23 7.11 -2.23
C LEU A 188 -12.62 5.65 -2.16
N SER A 189 -12.04 4.84 -3.05
CA SER A 189 -12.03 3.39 -2.94
C SER A 189 -10.64 2.95 -2.54
N MET A 190 -10.49 2.28 -1.40
CA MET A 190 -9.19 1.96 -0.81
C MET A 190 -9.08 0.50 -0.37
N ILE A 191 -7.86 -0.02 -0.49
CA ILE A 191 -7.44 -1.31 0.03
C ILE A 191 -6.22 -1.05 0.92
N ILE A 192 -6.35 -1.37 2.21
CA ILE A 192 -5.36 -1.09 3.25
C ILE A 192 -5.04 -2.40 3.97
N PRO A 193 -3.83 -2.95 3.88
CA PRO A 193 -3.43 -4.11 4.67
C PRO A 193 -3.48 -3.76 6.17
N ALA A 194 -3.56 -4.75 7.04
CA ALA A 194 -3.42 -4.56 8.48
C ALA A 194 -2.16 -3.71 8.76
N PRO A 195 -2.28 -2.51 9.39
CA PRO A 195 -1.17 -1.57 9.45
C PRO A 195 0.05 -2.08 10.24
N LEU A 196 -0.20 -2.93 11.24
CA LEU A 196 0.82 -3.49 12.11
C LEU A 196 0.55 -4.98 12.34
N VAL A 197 1.52 -5.84 12.07
CA VAL A 197 1.32 -7.30 12.13
C VAL A 197 2.44 -8.02 12.86
N LEU A 198 2.10 -9.15 13.48
CA LEU A 198 3.10 -10.07 14.04
C LEU A 198 3.68 -10.95 12.92
N LYS A 199 5.00 -11.04 12.82
CA LYS A 199 5.63 -11.96 11.87
C LYS A 199 5.27 -13.41 12.20
N ASN A 200 4.78 -14.15 11.20
CA ASN A 200 4.36 -15.54 11.33
C ASN A 200 3.30 -15.74 12.43
N TYR A 201 2.28 -14.88 12.46
CA TYR A 201 1.15 -15.05 13.36
C TYR A 201 0.38 -16.34 13.08
N ASP A 202 -0.21 -16.93 14.11
CA ASP A 202 -1.01 -18.16 14.02
C ASP A 202 -2.48 -17.86 13.71
N THR A 203 -3.03 -16.84 14.38
CA THR A 203 -4.46 -16.51 14.31
C THR A 203 -4.68 -15.01 14.27
N PHE A 204 -5.66 -14.59 13.46
CA PHE A 204 -6.16 -13.22 13.37
C PHE A 204 -7.63 -13.19 13.75
N HIS A 205 -8.00 -12.26 14.63
CA HIS A 205 -9.39 -12.03 15.03
C HIS A 205 -9.72 -10.55 14.86
N LYS A 206 -10.66 -10.25 13.96
CA LYS A 206 -11.27 -8.92 13.89
C LYS A 206 -12.20 -8.69 15.07
N LEU A 207 -12.19 -7.48 15.61
CA LEU A 207 -13.07 -7.04 16.67
C LEU A 207 -14.11 -6.11 16.05
N LEU A 208 -15.32 -6.62 15.86
CA LEU A 208 -16.44 -5.87 15.28
C LEU A 208 -17.52 -5.65 16.34
N GLY A 209 -18.01 -4.41 16.44
CA GLY A 209 -19.21 -4.07 17.17
C GLY A 209 -20.48 -4.64 16.51
N ARG A 210 -21.59 -4.67 17.26
CA ARG A 210 -22.86 -5.26 16.79
C ARG A 210 -23.42 -4.64 15.51
N TYR A 211 -23.03 -3.41 15.18
CA TYR A 211 -23.52 -2.66 14.04
C TYR A 211 -22.40 -2.23 13.09
N ASP A 212 -21.20 -2.79 13.27
CA ASP A 212 -20.05 -2.43 12.46
C ASP A 212 -20.12 -3.18 11.12
N VAL A 213 -19.80 -2.46 10.04
CA VAL A 213 -19.70 -3.06 8.71
C VAL A 213 -18.43 -3.90 8.66
N ASP A 214 -18.57 -5.15 8.21
CA ASP A 214 -17.42 -6.02 7.99
C ASP A 214 -16.71 -5.62 6.69
N MET A 215 -15.54 -5.02 6.84
CA MET A 215 -14.72 -4.50 5.74
C MET A 215 -13.43 -5.30 5.56
N TRP A 216 -13.25 -6.36 6.36
CA TRP A 216 -12.05 -7.16 6.34
C TRP A 216 -12.13 -8.23 5.26
N VAL A 217 -11.06 -8.35 4.50
CA VAL A 217 -10.76 -9.52 3.68
C VAL A 217 -9.64 -10.30 4.35
N ASP A 218 -9.78 -11.63 4.37
CA ASP A 218 -8.90 -12.52 5.13
C ASP A 218 -7.45 -12.50 4.60
N SER A 219 -7.29 -12.30 3.29
CA SER A 219 -6.01 -12.28 2.60
C SER A 219 -5.91 -11.08 1.65
N TYR A 220 -4.93 -10.22 1.90
CA TYR A 220 -4.54 -9.16 0.98
C TYR A 220 -4.09 -9.75 -0.37
N THR A 221 -3.22 -10.76 -0.32
CA THR A 221 -2.62 -11.32 -1.54
C THR A 221 -3.68 -11.97 -2.42
N GLU A 222 -4.56 -12.79 -1.84
CA GLU A 222 -5.64 -13.44 -2.57
C GLU A 222 -6.60 -12.41 -3.17
N TYR A 223 -6.95 -11.37 -2.41
CA TYR A 223 -7.84 -10.32 -2.88
C TYR A 223 -7.28 -9.61 -4.12
N ILE A 224 -6.00 -9.24 -4.07
CA ILE A 224 -5.31 -8.54 -5.15
C ILE A 224 -5.12 -9.44 -6.37
N GLU A 225 -4.78 -10.72 -6.19
CA GLU A 225 -4.67 -11.69 -7.28
C GLU A 225 -6.00 -11.98 -7.96
N LYS A 226 -7.07 -12.13 -7.17
CA LYS A 226 -8.43 -12.33 -7.69
C LYS A 226 -8.87 -11.13 -8.52
N HIS A 227 -8.62 -9.90 -8.04
CA HIS A 227 -8.97 -8.68 -8.75
C HIS A 227 -8.22 -8.58 -10.09
N HIS A 228 -6.91 -8.87 -10.06
CA HIS A 228 -6.08 -8.85 -11.26
C HIS A 228 -6.52 -9.90 -12.30
N LYS A 229 -6.80 -11.14 -11.87
CA LYS A 229 -7.34 -12.18 -12.76
C LYS A 229 -8.64 -11.75 -13.42
N MET A 230 -9.57 -11.18 -12.65
CA MET A 230 -10.83 -10.67 -13.20
C MET A 230 -10.61 -9.55 -14.22
N TYR A 231 -9.66 -8.65 -13.96
CA TYR A 231 -9.29 -7.58 -14.88
C TYR A 231 -8.74 -8.15 -16.20
N ASP A 232 -7.80 -9.09 -16.12
CA ASP A 232 -7.17 -9.71 -17.28
C ASP A 232 -8.16 -10.54 -18.11
N ASP A 233 -9.02 -11.34 -17.48
CA ASP A 233 -10.04 -12.14 -18.18
C ASP A 233 -11.07 -11.25 -18.90
N LYS A 234 -11.45 -10.13 -18.28
CA LYS A 234 -12.32 -9.14 -18.92
C LYS A 234 -11.63 -8.50 -20.12
N ARG A 235 -10.35 -8.18 -19.99
CA ARG A 235 -9.54 -7.61 -21.09
C ARG A 235 -9.41 -8.59 -22.25
N LYS A 236 -9.10 -9.87 -21.98
CA LYS A 236 -9.01 -10.93 -23.00
C LYS A 236 -10.33 -11.09 -23.76
N ARG A 237 -11.47 -11.13 -23.05
CA ARG A 237 -12.80 -11.20 -23.68
C ARG A 237 -13.10 -10.00 -24.58
N MET A 238 -12.83 -8.77 -24.12
CA MET A 238 -13.07 -7.58 -24.95
C MET A 238 -12.22 -7.54 -26.23
N VAL A 239 -10.98 -8.04 -26.17
CA VAL A 239 -10.13 -8.15 -27.37
C VAL A 239 -10.72 -9.16 -28.35
N LEU A 240 -11.15 -10.33 -27.85
CA LEU A 240 -11.78 -11.37 -28.66
C LEU A 240 -13.11 -10.92 -29.29
N GLU A 241 -13.93 -10.18 -28.54
CA GLU A 241 -15.20 -9.62 -29.04
C GLU A 241 -14.92 -8.60 -30.17
N ARG A 242 -13.99 -7.66 -29.96
CA ARG A 242 -13.63 -6.66 -30.98
C ARG A 242 -13.05 -7.28 -32.26
N THR A 243 -12.25 -8.33 -32.16
CA THR A 243 -11.73 -9.04 -33.35
C THR A 243 -12.84 -9.80 -34.08
N SER A 244 -13.79 -10.39 -33.34
CA SER A 244 -14.95 -11.06 -33.93
C SER A 244 -15.93 -10.09 -34.62
N GLU A 245 -16.14 -8.90 -34.06
CA GLU A 245 -16.98 -7.86 -34.65
C GLU A 245 -16.37 -7.30 -35.95
N LEU A 246 -15.05 -7.09 -35.99
CA LEU A 246 -14.34 -6.70 -37.22
C LEU A 246 -14.50 -7.73 -38.35
N HIS A 247 -14.55 -9.03 -38.02
CA HIS A 247 -14.69 -10.11 -39.00
C HIS A 247 -16.12 -10.28 -39.55
N SER A 248 -17.15 -9.74 -38.88
CA SER A 248 -18.53 -9.78 -39.38
C SER A 248 -18.82 -8.78 -40.52
N SER A 249 -17.89 -7.88 -40.83
CA SER A 249 -18.09 -6.77 -41.78
C SER A 249 -17.21 -6.80 -43.05
N SER A 250 -16.41 -7.85 -43.28
CA SER A 250 -15.58 -7.92 -44.49
C SER A 250 -15.51 -9.32 -45.12
N THR A 251 -15.95 -9.38 -46.38
CA THR A 251 -15.84 -10.52 -47.28
C THR A 251 -14.39 -10.67 -47.77
N SER A 252 -13.49 -11.31 -47.00
CA SER A 252 -12.23 -11.88 -47.52
C SER A 252 -11.53 -12.77 -46.48
N PRO A 253 -11.03 -13.97 -46.86
CA PRO A 253 -10.35 -14.87 -45.95
C PRO A 253 -8.86 -14.50 -45.89
N PHE A 254 -8.51 -13.58 -45.00
CA PHE A 254 -7.15 -13.51 -44.48
C PHE A 254 -7.26 -13.40 -42.98
N VAL A 255 -7.02 -14.53 -42.31
CA VAL A 255 -6.91 -14.62 -40.87
C VAL A 255 -5.48 -14.18 -40.54
N PRO A 256 -5.22 -12.99 -39.98
CA PRO A 256 -4.03 -12.88 -39.17
C PRO A 256 -4.35 -13.71 -37.93
N HIS A 257 -3.87 -14.95 -37.91
CA HIS A 257 -3.40 -15.47 -36.63
C HIS A 257 -2.38 -14.42 -36.22
N VAL A 258 -2.78 -13.57 -35.28
CA VAL A 258 -1.79 -12.98 -34.39
C VAL A 258 -1.24 -14.22 -33.73
N ASP A 259 -0.16 -14.75 -34.31
CA ASP A 259 0.75 -15.61 -33.60
C ASP A 259 0.86 -14.94 -32.24
N ASP A 260 0.38 -15.63 -31.21
CA ASP A 260 0.93 -15.44 -29.88
C ASP A 260 2.42 -15.55 -30.14
N ALA A 261 3.07 -14.39 -30.30
CA ALA A 261 4.50 -14.31 -30.31
C ALA A 261 4.85 -15.16 -29.11
N LEU A 262 5.63 -16.20 -29.37
CA LEU A 262 6.19 -17.14 -28.42
C LEU A 262 7.07 -16.35 -27.44
N ILE A 263 6.48 -15.37 -26.75
CA ILE A 263 6.86 -14.92 -25.45
C ILE A 263 6.62 -16.18 -24.67
N PRO A 264 7.69 -16.88 -24.25
CA PRO A 264 7.49 -17.88 -23.24
C PRO A 264 6.84 -17.09 -22.10
N GLU A 265 5.57 -17.36 -21.82
CA GLU A 265 5.13 -17.27 -20.44
C GLU A 265 6.06 -18.26 -19.77
N MET A 266 7.19 -17.75 -19.22
CA MET A 266 7.95 -18.53 -18.28
C MET A 266 6.94 -18.82 -17.20
N ASP A 267 6.45 -20.05 -17.23
CA ASP A 267 5.73 -20.67 -16.15
C ASP A 267 6.45 -20.22 -14.89
N LYS A 268 5.76 -19.37 -14.11
CA LYS A 268 6.13 -19.16 -12.71
C LYS A 268 5.88 -20.44 -11.88
N ASP A 269 5.53 -21.53 -12.55
CA ASP A 269 5.37 -22.89 -12.03
C ASP A 269 6.70 -23.65 -11.84
N PHE A 270 7.86 -23.03 -12.09
CA PHE A 270 9.18 -23.63 -11.83
C PHE A 270 9.99 -22.96 -10.69
N VAL A 271 9.32 -22.61 -9.60
CA VAL A 271 9.97 -22.55 -8.28
C VAL A 271 9.15 -23.39 -7.31
N ASP A 272 9.51 -24.66 -7.21
CA ASP A 272 9.19 -25.59 -6.12
C ASP A 272 7.72 -25.67 -5.66
N LYS A 273 6.93 -26.49 -6.37
CA LYS A 273 5.63 -27.01 -5.88
C LYS A 273 5.74 -27.88 -4.60
N ASP A 274 6.91 -28.02 -4.00
CA ASP A 274 7.13 -28.72 -2.72
C ASP A 274 7.70 -27.84 -1.59
N LEU A 275 7.89 -26.54 -1.82
CA LEU A 275 8.12 -25.58 -0.75
C LEU A 275 6.81 -24.83 -0.48
N ASN A 276 5.98 -25.39 0.40
CA ASN A 276 4.89 -24.66 1.07
C ASN A 276 5.46 -23.57 2.01
N LEU A 277 6.29 -22.67 1.46
CA LEU A 277 6.60 -21.41 2.10
C LEU A 277 5.32 -20.61 2.02
N ARG A 278 4.54 -20.57 3.12
CA ARG A 278 3.39 -19.68 3.21
C ARG A 278 3.90 -18.27 2.88
N PRO A 279 3.51 -17.67 1.73
CA PRO A 279 3.90 -16.30 1.46
C PRO A 279 3.40 -15.46 2.63
N PHE A 280 4.23 -14.52 3.08
CA PHE A 280 3.83 -13.60 4.14
C PHE A 280 2.56 -12.87 3.68
N ASP A 281 1.46 -13.13 4.35
CA ASP A 281 0.15 -12.66 3.96
C ASP A 281 -0.58 -12.09 5.17
N VAL A 282 -1.34 -11.04 4.91
CA VAL A 282 -1.97 -10.21 5.94
C VAL A 282 -3.41 -9.93 5.55
N PRO A 283 -4.33 -9.84 6.52
CA PRO A 283 -5.68 -9.36 6.25
C PRO A 283 -5.65 -7.91 5.77
N ALA A 284 -6.66 -7.50 5.03
CA ALA A 284 -6.79 -6.13 4.54
C ALA A 284 -8.19 -5.58 4.78
N ILE A 285 -8.29 -4.27 4.89
CA ILE A 285 -9.53 -3.50 4.94
C ILE A 285 -9.80 -3.00 3.53
N VAL A 286 -10.99 -3.28 3.02
CA VAL A 286 -11.46 -2.84 1.71
C VAL A 286 -12.74 -2.04 1.88
N PHE A 287 -12.75 -0.81 1.39
CA PHE A 287 -13.94 0.04 1.49
C PHE A 287 -13.99 1.11 0.41
N THR A 288 -15.20 1.65 0.22
CA THR A 288 -15.46 2.78 -0.66
C THR A 288 -16.27 3.81 0.10
N THR A 289 -15.84 5.06 0.05
CA THR A 289 -16.52 6.20 0.69
C THR A 289 -17.34 6.98 -0.33
N LYS A 290 -18.44 7.57 0.12
CA LYS A 290 -19.21 8.50 -0.69
C LYS A 290 -18.68 9.92 -0.57
N ASP A 291 -19.03 10.75 -1.54
CA ASP A 291 -18.72 12.17 -1.46
C ASP A 291 -19.42 12.82 -0.25
N GLY A 292 -18.72 13.73 0.43
CA GLY A 292 -19.19 14.35 1.68
C GLY A 292 -19.24 13.44 2.92
N GLU A 293 -18.84 12.16 2.83
CA GLU A 293 -18.74 11.27 3.98
C GLU A 293 -17.40 11.44 4.72
N PHE A 294 -17.45 12.00 5.93
CA PHE A 294 -16.26 12.27 6.77
C PHE A 294 -16.21 11.41 8.04
N LYS A 295 -17.10 10.44 8.18
CA LYS A 295 -17.10 9.58 9.36
C LYS A 295 -15.80 8.75 9.38
N PRO A 296 -15.03 8.78 10.49
CA PRO A 296 -13.87 7.91 10.63
C PRO A 296 -14.28 6.46 10.52
N LEU A 297 -13.49 5.70 9.77
CA LEU A 297 -13.65 4.27 9.67
C LEU A 297 -12.85 3.59 10.77
N GLU A 298 -13.52 3.12 11.80
CA GLU A 298 -12.87 2.46 12.94
C GLU A 298 -12.58 0.98 12.62
N PHE A 299 -11.43 0.50 13.09
CA PHE A 299 -11.05 -0.90 12.96
C PHE A 299 -10.32 -1.37 14.21
N SER A 300 -10.43 -2.65 14.50
CA SER A 300 -9.79 -3.26 15.65
C SER A 300 -9.54 -4.74 15.39
N TYR A 301 -8.39 -5.25 15.82
CA TYR A 301 -8.04 -6.67 15.67
C TYR A 301 -7.06 -7.15 16.72
N VAL A 302 -7.01 -8.48 16.86
CA VAL A 302 -6.05 -9.20 17.71
C VAL A 302 -5.33 -10.25 16.88
N MET A 303 -4.01 -10.27 16.96
CA MET A 303 -3.17 -11.34 16.44
C MET A 303 -2.54 -12.12 17.60
N TYR A 304 -2.40 -13.42 17.40
CA TYR A 304 -1.70 -14.30 18.33
C TYR A 304 -0.59 -15.05 17.60
N LYS A 305 0.51 -15.27 18.31
CA LYS A 305 1.60 -16.14 17.91
C LYS A 305 2.09 -16.89 19.15
N LYS A 306 2.22 -18.21 19.06
CA LYS A 306 2.70 -19.05 20.15
C LYS A 306 4.21 -19.06 20.25
#